data_AF-A0A2C9LYU9-F1
#
_entry.id   AF-A0A2C9LYU9-F1
#
_cell.length_a   1.000
_cell.length_b   1.000
_cell.length_c   1.000
_cell.angle_alpha   90.00
_cell.angle_beta   90.00
_cell.angle_gamma   90.00
#
_symmetry.space_group_name_H-M   'P 1'
#
loop_
_entity.id
_entity.type
_entity.pdbx_description
1 polymer ?
#
loop_
_entity_poly.entity_id
_entity_poly.type
_entity_poly.pdbx_seq_one_letter_code
_entity_poly.pdbx_strand_id
1 'polypeptide(L)'
;IYYTIVLKRAMQYLMDRVCITLVDVTGQISDTAWLTNNGFETQSYIRITDNGNCVGEIGPSNYGGRLVSPCSDFWINLHEMGHALGSMHVQESSYRDNYMTLYPDNIQP
;
A
#
# COMPACT_ATOMS: atom_id res chain seq x y z
N ILE A 1 12.51 1.22 13.17
CA ILE A 1 12.46 -0.05 13.95
C ILE A 1 11.03 -0.32 14.45
N TYR A 2 10.40 0.60 15.20
CA TYR A 2 9.03 0.39 15.70
C TYR A 2 7.98 0.27 14.59
N TYR A 3 7.97 1.21 13.63
CA TYR A 3 7.05 1.20 12.48
C TYR A 3 7.11 -0.10 11.67
N THR A 4 8.31 -0.66 11.53
CA THR A 4 8.55 -1.88 10.76
C THR A 4 7.85 -3.11 11.37
N ILE A 5 7.76 -3.21 12.71
CA ILE A 5 7.08 -4.33 13.36
C ILE A 5 5.58 -4.25 13.16
N VAL A 6 5.01 -3.05 13.34
CA VAL A 6 3.56 -2.83 13.18
C VAL A 6 3.13 -3.05 11.73
N LEU A 7 3.90 -2.53 10.76
CA LEU A 7 3.68 -2.78 9.34
C LEU A 7 3.75 -4.27 9.00
N LYS A 8 4.79 -4.99 9.46
CA LYS A 8 4.91 -6.43 9.22
C LYS A 8 3.72 -7.21 9.78
N ARG A 9 3.17 -6.81 10.93
CA ARG A 9 1.95 -7.39 11.47
C ARG A 9 0.74 -7.14 10.56
N ALA A 10 0.60 -5.94 9.98
CA ALA A 10 -0.47 -5.64 9.03
C ALA A 10 -0.33 -6.45 7.72
N MET A 11 0.90 -6.58 7.21
CA MET A 11 1.20 -7.43 6.06
C MET A 11 0.84 -8.90 6.33
N GLN A 12 1.22 -9.43 7.49
CA GLN A 12 0.85 -10.80 7.89
C GLN A 12 -0.67 -10.94 7.99
N TYR A 13 -1.35 -9.98 8.59
CA TYR A 13 -2.80 -9.98 8.73
C TYR A 13 -3.51 -10.10 7.38
N LEU A 14 -3.00 -9.42 6.34
CA LEU A 14 -3.51 -9.56 4.96
C LEU A 14 -3.26 -10.97 4.42
N MET A 15 -2.02 -11.46 4.47
CA MET A 15 -1.67 -12.81 3.98
C MET A 15 -2.49 -13.92 4.66
N ASP A 16 -2.87 -13.74 5.92
CA ASP A 16 -3.68 -14.71 6.68
C ASP A 16 -5.17 -14.71 6.27
N ARG A 17 -5.65 -13.66 5.61
CA ARG A 17 -7.09 -13.43 5.35
C ARG A 17 -7.46 -13.33 3.90
N VAL A 18 -6.51 -13.02 3.04
CA VAL A 18 -6.70 -12.93 1.60
C VAL A 18 -5.59 -13.70 0.88
N CYS A 19 -5.83 -14.06 -0.38
CA CYS A 19 -4.92 -14.87 -1.19
C CYS A 19 -3.74 -14.09 -1.77
N ILE A 20 -3.08 -13.25 -0.96
CA ILE A 20 -1.84 -12.57 -1.34
C ILE A 20 -0.65 -13.16 -0.62
N THR A 21 0.53 -13.02 -1.20
CA THR A 21 1.81 -13.33 -0.54
C THR A 21 2.72 -12.11 -0.68
N LEU A 22 3.28 -11.67 0.44
CA LEU A 22 4.23 -10.57 0.51
C LEU A 22 5.59 -11.13 0.91
N VAL A 23 6.64 -10.74 0.17
CA VAL A 23 8.00 -11.23 0.37
C VAL A 23 8.89 -10.08 0.83
N ASP A 24 9.59 -10.25 1.96
CA ASP A 24 10.55 -9.26 2.44
C ASP A 24 11.86 -9.36 1.64
N VAL A 25 12.11 -8.33 0.84
CA VAL A 25 13.26 -8.21 -0.06
C VAL A 25 14.12 -7.00 0.31
N THR A 26 14.10 -6.62 1.59
CA THR A 26 14.86 -5.48 2.12
C THR A 26 16.33 -5.58 1.71
N GLY A 27 16.83 -4.57 1.00
CA GLY A 27 18.22 -4.51 0.52
C GLY A 27 18.54 -5.36 -0.70
N GLN A 28 17.56 -6.10 -1.26
CA GLN A 28 17.74 -6.94 -2.46
C GLN A 28 17.31 -6.24 -3.76
N ILE A 29 16.38 -5.28 -3.68
CA ILE A 29 15.94 -4.52 -4.86
C ILE A 29 16.80 -3.27 -5.02
N SER A 30 17.89 -3.41 -5.78
CA SER A 30 18.73 -2.31 -6.26
C SER A 30 18.43 -1.93 -7.72
N ASP A 31 17.97 -2.90 -8.52
CA ASP A 31 17.47 -2.76 -9.89
C ASP A 31 16.24 -3.67 -10.08
N THR A 32 15.27 -3.21 -10.87
CA THR A 32 14.04 -3.96 -11.18
C THR A 32 14.28 -5.25 -11.97
N ALA A 33 15.41 -5.37 -12.68
CA ALA A 33 15.80 -6.61 -13.36
C ALA A 33 15.92 -7.80 -12.38
N TRP A 34 16.23 -7.52 -11.11
CA TRP A 34 16.22 -8.54 -10.05
C TRP A 34 14.88 -9.26 -9.97
N LEU A 35 13.75 -8.57 -10.15
CA LEU A 35 12.42 -9.17 -10.03
C LEU A 35 12.20 -10.25 -11.11
N THR A 36 12.39 -9.90 -12.37
CA THR A 36 12.25 -10.85 -13.48
C THR A 36 13.26 -12.00 -13.37
N ASN A 37 14.49 -11.72 -12.94
CA ASN A 37 15.52 -12.73 -12.73
C ASN A 37 15.22 -13.68 -11.55
N ASN A 38 14.33 -13.28 -10.63
CA ASN A 38 13.88 -14.10 -9.51
C ASN A 38 12.44 -14.62 -9.71
N GLY A 39 11.94 -14.64 -10.95
CA GLY A 39 10.69 -15.31 -11.31
C GLY A 39 9.43 -14.49 -11.08
N PHE A 40 9.53 -13.18 -10.79
CA PHE A 40 8.38 -12.30 -10.74
C PHE A 40 7.96 -11.90 -12.16
N GLU A 41 6.64 -11.98 -12.44
CA GLU A 41 6.07 -11.65 -13.75
C GLU A 41 6.19 -10.17 -14.11
N THR A 42 6.37 -9.30 -13.11
CA THR A 42 6.46 -7.85 -13.29
C THR A 42 7.71 -7.28 -12.65
N GLN A 43 8.11 -6.11 -13.13
CA GLN A 43 9.19 -5.30 -12.55
C GLN A 43 8.67 -4.32 -11.49
N SER A 44 7.47 -4.56 -10.95
CA SER A 44 6.83 -3.72 -9.93
C SER A 44 7.02 -4.31 -8.54
N TYR A 45 7.19 -3.45 -7.55
CA TYR A 45 7.34 -3.84 -6.16
C TYR A 45 6.84 -2.75 -5.22
N ILE A 46 6.54 -3.13 -3.97
CA ILE A 46 6.19 -2.17 -2.92
C ILE A 46 7.48 -1.65 -2.28
N ARG A 47 7.68 -0.34 -2.31
CA ARG A 47 8.81 0.38 -1.71
C ARG A 47 8.38 1.00 -0.38
N ILE A 48 8.78 0.37 0.72
CA ILE A 48 8.55 0.92 2.07
C ILE A 48 9.52 2.06 2.34
N THR A 49 9.01 3.29 2.46
CA THR A 49 9.83 4.48 2.77
C THR A 49 9.10 5.35 3.78
N ASP A 50 9.71 5.60 4.94
CA ASP A 50 9.19 6.55 5.91
C ASP A 50 9.44 7.99 5.43
N ASN A 51 8.37 8.72 5.15
CA ASN A 51 8.42 10.12 4.75
C ASN A 51 7.76 11.08 5.78
N GLY A 52 7.46 10.59 6.99
CA GLY A 52 6.76 11.34 8.03
C GLY A 52 5.23 11.44 7.88
N ASN A 53 4.65 10.87 6.82
CA ASN A 53 3.20 10.77 6.59
C ASN A 53 2.75 9.31 6.45
N CYS A 54 1.44 9.07 6.48
CA CYS A 54 0.82 7.79 6.16
C CYS A 54 0.29 7.85 4.73
N VAL A 55 0.87 7.08 3.81
CA VAL A 55 0.43 7.10 2.40
C VAL A 55 0.81 5.81 1.68
N GLY A 56 -0.08 5.28 0.87
CA GLY A 56 0.16 4.21 -0.08
C GLY A 56 -0.24 4.63 -1.48
N GLU A 57 0.64 4.42 -2.46
CA GLU A 57 0.27 4.56 -3.86
C GLU A 57 -0.72 3.46 -4.27
N ILE A 58 -1.70 3.82 -5.09
CA ILE A 58 -2.77 2.90 -5.46
C ILE A 58 -2.29 1.91 -6.53
N GLY A 59 -2.30 0.63 -6.18
CA GLY A 59 -2.07 -0.49 -7.09
C GLY A 59 -0.65 -0.61 -7.66
N PRO A 60 -0.40 -1.69 -8.42
CA PRO A 60 0.88 -1.92 -9.08
C PRO A 60 1.12 -0.93 -10.22
N SER A 61 2.39 -0.65 -10.51
CA SER A 61 2.82 -0.02 -11.76
C SER A 61 3.30 -1.06 -12.75
N ASN A 62 3.48 -0.68 -14.02
CA ASN A 62 4.13 -1.56 -15.00
C ASN A 62 5.65 -1.72 -14.75
N TYR A 63 6.25 -0.83 -13.95
CA TYR A 63 7.68 -0.78 -13.67
C TYR A 63 7.96 0.00 -12.39
N GLY A 64 8.96 -0.43 -11.61
CA GLY A 64 9.50 0.32 -10.49
C GLY A 64 8.75 0.16 -9.17
N GLY A 65 9.23 0.88 -8.14
CA GLY A 65 8.71 0.78 -6.78
C GLY A 65 7.52 1.71 -6.55
N ARG A 66 6.47 1.19 -5.91
CA ARG A 66 5.31 1.94 -5.42
C ARG A 66 5.45 2.27 -3.96
N LEU A 67 5.31 3.54 -3.59
CA LEU A 67 5.53 3.99 -2.22
C LEU A 67 4.45 3.46 -1.27
N VAL A 68 4.89 2.94 -0.13
CA VAL A 68 4.10 2.86 1.10
C VAL A 68 4.90 3.45 2.24
N SER A 69 4.36 4.49 2.88
CA SER A 69 4.92 5.11 4.07
C SER A 69 4.17 4.62 5.31
N PRO A 70 4.84 3.90 6.22
CA PRO A 70 4.19 3.31 7.38
C PRO A 70 3.97 4.33 8.50
N CYS A 71 2.99 4.04 9.35
CA CYS A 71 2.69 4.80 10.56
C CYS A 71 2.74 3.93 11.82
N SER A 72 2.62 4.54 13.01
CA SER A 72 2.69 3.79 14.29
C SER A 72 1.47 2.92 14.54
N ASP A 73 0.36 3.19 13.85
CA ASP A 73 -0.91 2.48 14.03
C ASP A 73 -1.06 1.29 13.07
N PHE A 74 -1.60 0.19 13.60
CA PHE A 74 -1.80 -1.04 12.85
C PHE A 74 -2.85 -0.91 11.74
N TRP A 75 -3.97 -0.26 12.02
CA TRP A 75 -5.08 -0.12 11.08
C TRP A 75 -4.73 0.84 9.96
N ILE A 76 -3.98 1.91 10.27
CA ILE A 76 -3.44 2.80 9.24
C ILE A 76 -2.49 2.03 8.32
N ASN A 77 -1.56 1.22 8.84
CA ASN A 77 -0.69 0.41 7.98
C ASN A 77 -1.48 -0.60 7.12
N LEU A 78 -2.54 -1.20 7.67
CA LEU A 78 -3.42 -2.08 6.92
C LEU A 78 -4.12 -1.33 5.78
N HIS A 79 -4.58 -0.11 6.05
CA HIS A 79 -5.19 0.80 5.09
C HIS A 79 -4.22 1.16 3.95
N GLU A 80 -2.99 1.59 4.27
CA GLU A 80 -1.98 1.94 3.25
C GLU A 80 -1.54 0.73 2.41
N MET A 81 -1.47 -0.46 3.02
CA MET A 81 -1.25 -1.69 2.26
C MET A 81 -2.44 -2.02 1.35
N GLY A 82 -3.67 -1.71 1.78
CA GLY A 82 -4.86 -1.78 0.93
C GLY A 82 -4.75 -0.92 -0.32
N HIS A 83 -4.22 0.30 -0.19
CA HIS A 83 -3.90 1.15 -1.34
C HIS A 83 -2.89 0.49 -2.27
N ALA A 84 -1.79 -0.07 -1.75
CA ALA A 84 -0.80 -0.77 -2.58
C ALA A 84 -1.38 -1.95 -3.38
N LEU A 85 -2.44 -2.60 -2.86
CA LEU A 85 -3.18 -3.66 -3.55
C LEU A 85 -4.21 -3.15 -4.58
N GLY A 86 -4.40 -1.83 -4.69
CA GLY A 86 -5.30 -1.20 -5.65
C GLY A 86 -6.62 -0.69 -5.07
N SER A 87 -6.78 -0.70 -3.74
CA SER A 87 -7.99 -0.17 -3.12
C SER A 87 -7.98 1.36 -3.12
N MET A 88 -9.12 1.96 -3.44
CA MET A 88 -9.37 3.40 -3.33
C MET A 88 -10.12 3.69 -2.04
N HIS A 89 -10.25 4.97 -1.65
CA HIS A 89 -11.11 5.27 -0.51
C HIS A 89 -12.57 5.02 -0.84
N VAL A 90 -13.35 4.56 0.14
CA VAL A 90 -14.76 4.17 -0.08
C VAL A 90 -15.60 5.35 -0.56
N GLN A 91 -15.35 6.56 -0.06
CA GLN A 91 -16.03 7.77 -0.52
C GLN A 91 -15.70 8.16 -1.96
N GLU A 92 -14.72 7.53 -2.62
CA GLU A 92 -14.41 7.76 -4.04
C GLU A 92 -15.19 6.83 -4.96
N SER A 93 -15.96 5.88 -4.41
CA SER A 93 -16.78 4.95 -5.18
C SER A 93 -17.76 5.68 -6.12
N SER A 94 -17.97 5.11 -7.31
CA SER A 94 -18.98 5.59 -8.27
C SER A 94 -20.41 5.54 -7.73
N TYR A 95 -20.65 4.75 -6.68
CA TYR A 95 -21.95 4.65 -6.02
C TYR A 95 -22.06 5.48 -4.74
N ARG A 96 -21.04 6.29 -4.38
CA ARG A 96 -21.01 7.01 -3.11
C ARG A 96 -22.28 7.84 -2.88
N ASP A 97 -22.80 8.48 -3.93
CA ASP A 97 -23.90 9.45 -3.82
C ASP A 97 -25.23 8.76 -3.46
N ASN A 98 -25.30 7.42 -3.51
CA ASN A 98 -26.42 6.62 -3.01
C ASN A 98 -26.37 6.41 -1.48
N TYR A 99 -25.23 6.63 -0.85
CA TYR A 99 -24.97 6.27 0.55
C TYR A 99 -24.45 7.43 1.41
N MET A 100 -23.96 8.51 0.79
CA MET A 100 -23.44 9.68 1.49
C MET A 100 -23.72 10.98 0.74
N THR A 101 -23.71 12.09 1.46
CA THR A 101 -23.78 13.45 0.90
C THR A 101 -22.46 14.16 1.15
N LEU A 102 -21.83 14.63 0.08
CA LEU A 102 -20.66 15.50 0.18
C LEU A 102 -21.13 16.95 0.34
N TYR A 103 -20.55 17.69 1.28
CA TYR A 103 -20.76 19.13 1.44
C TYR A 103 -19.47 19.86 1.02
N PRO A 104 -19.32 20.24 -0.25
CA PRO A 104 -18.06 20.78 -0.77
C PRO A 104 -17.59 22.04 -0.04
N ASP A 105 -18.53 22.87 0.42
CA ASP A 105 -18.24 24.11 1.14
C ASP A 105 -17.55 23.88 2.50
N ASN A 106 -17.59 22.65 3.03
CA ASN A 106 -16.94 22.27 4.29
C ASN A 106 -15.56 21.63 4.09
N ILE A 107 -15.05 21.53 2.86
CA ILE A 107 -13.75 20.93 2.55
C ILE A 107 -12.67 22.03 2.56
N GLN A 108 -11.54 21.77 3.22
CA GLN A 108 -10.41 22.70 3.20
C GLN A 108 -9.85 22.83 1.77
N PRO A 109 -9.57 24.05 1.28
CA PRO A 109 -8.98 24.29 -0.04
C PRO A 109 -7.62 23.62 -0.24
#